data_AF-H2C3R2-F1
#
_entry.id   AF-H2C3R2-F1
#
_cell.length_a   1.000
_cell.length_b   1.000
_cell.length_c   1.000
_cell.angle_alpha   90.00
_cell.angle_beta   90.00
_cell.angle_gamma   90.00
#
_symmetry.space_group_name_H-M   'P 1'
#
loop_
_entity.id
_entity.type
_entity.pdbx_description
1 polymer ?
#
loop_
_entity_poly.entity_id
_entity_poly.type
_entity_poly.pdbx_seq_one_letter_code
_entity_poly.pdbx_strand_id
1 'polypeptide(L)' 'MKQIVFKSTVSSYGTDKYGNKRYGITIPSKLKEKGKELYGKEVIVIVILPDDEE' A
#
# COMPACT_ATOMS: atom_id res chain seq x y z
N MET A 1 5.68 12.93 15.06
CA MET A 1 5.07 11.83 14.28
C MET A 1 6.19 11.01 13.64
N LYS A 2 6.09 9.67 13.67
CA LYS A 2 7.02 8.78 12.95
C LYS A 2 6.41 8.45 11.59
N GLN A 3 7.05 8.88 10.50
CA GLN A 3 6.63 8.55 9.14
C GLN A 3 7.45 7.37 8.62
N ILE A 4 6.79 6.33 8.11
CA ILE A 4 7.45 5.19 7.47
C ILE A 4 7.16 5.28 5.98
N VAL A 5 8.21 5.52 5.18
CA VAL A 5 8.11 5.60 3.72
C VAL A 5 8.66 4.33 3.11
N PHE A 6 7.92 3.73 2.19
CA PHE A 6 8.38 2.61 1.39
C PHE A 6 7.82 2.69 -0.02
N LYS A 7 8.60 2.21 -0.99
CA LYS A 7 8.17 2.08 -2.38
C LYS A 7 7.72 0.64 -2.60
N SER A 8 6.55 0.48 -3.20
CA SER A 8 6.03 -0.81 -3.64
C SER A 8 5.16 -0.62 -4.87
N THR A 9 4.90 -1.71 -5.58
CA THR A 9 3.98 -1.76 -6.71
C THR A 9 2.61 -2.26 -6.25
N VAL A 10 1.58 -1.78 -6.93
CA VAL A 10 0.23 -2.36 -6.80
C VAL A 10 0.29 -3.76 -7.40
N SER A 11 0.06 -4.78 -6.58
CA SER A 11 0.13 -6.19 -6.98
C SER A 11 -1.20 -6.75 -7.43
N SER A 12 -2.31 -6.09 -7.07
CA SER A 12 -3.63 -6.43 -7.58
C SER A 12 -4.59 -5.25 -7.55
N TYR A 13 -5.58 -5.30 -8.44
CA TYR A 13 -6.72 -4.41 -8.46
C TYR A 13 -7.97 -5.25 -8.66
N GLY A 14 -9.03 -4.97 -7.91
CA GLY A 14 -10.29 -5.68 -8.08
C GLY A 14 -11.39 -5.16 -7.18
N THR A 15 -12.45 -5.94 -7.08
CA THR A 15 -13.63 -5.61 -6.30
C THR A 15 -13.83 -6.68 -5.24
N ASP A 16 -14.07 -6.28 -3.99
CA ASP A 16 -14.42 -7.23 -2.94
C ASP A 16 -15.85 -7.77 -3.12
N LYS A 17 -16.21 -8.77 -2.32
CA LYS A 17 -17.55 -9.40 -2.33
C LYS A 17 -18.72 -8.43 -2.05
N TYR A 18 -18.43 -7.20 -1.62
CA TYR A 18 -19.41 -6.16 -1.32
C TYR A 18 -19.46 -5.06 -2.40
N GLY A 19 -18.71 -5.21 -3.50
CA GLY A 19 -18.69 -4.20 -4.56
C GLY A 19 -17.67 -3.08 -4.35
N ASN A 20 -16.86 -3.13 -3.28
CA ASN A 20 -15.88 -2.08 -3.03
C ASN A 20 -14.61 -2.33 -3.85
N LYS A 21 -14.17 -1.29 -4.57
CA LYS A 21 -12.86 -1.31 -5.25
C LYS A 21 -11.75 -1.44 -4.20
N ARG A 22 -10.82 -2.36 -4.42
CA ARG A 22 -9.64 -2.58 -3.58
C ARG A 22 -8.39 -2.68 -4.43
N TYR A 23 -7.31 -2.15 -3.86
CA TYR A 23 -5.95 -2.30 -4.37
C TYR A 23 -5.16 -3.18 -3.40
N GLY A 24 -4.45 -4.17 -3.93
CA GLY A 24 -3.44 -4.93 -3.20
C GLY A 24 -2.10 -4.20 -3.28
N ILE A 25 -1.56 -3.82 -2.12
CA ILE A 25 -0.21 -3.26 -2.02
C ILE A 25 0.61 -4.21 -1.16
N THR A 26 1.74 -4.65 -1.68
CA THR A 26 2.62 -5.57 -0.98
C THR A 26 3.58 -4.78 -0.09
N ILE A 27 3.69 -5.12 1.20
CA ILE A 27 4.77 -4.59 2.04
C ILE A 27 6.05 -5.40 1.73
N PRO A 28 7.13 -4.77 1.27
CA PRO A 28 8.39 -5.47 1.00
C PRO A 28 8.90 -6.26 2.21
N SER A 29 9.47 -7.44 1.97
CA SER A 29 9.99 -8.34 3.01
C SER A 29 11.02 -7.68 3.94
N LYS A 30 11.84 -6.76 3.42
CA LYS A 30 12.79 -5.95 4.21
C LYS A 30 12.13 -5.02 5.25
N LEU A 31 10.80 -4.85 5.19
CA LEU A 31 9.99 -4.06 6.11
C LEU A 31 9.05 -4.93 6.95
N LYS A 32 9.21 -6.27 6.92
CA LYS A 32 8.38 -7.20 7.68
C LYS A 32 8.44 -6.93 9.19
N GLU A 33 9.59 -6.50 9.70
CA GLU A 33 9.73 -6.06 11.10
C GLU A 33 8.92 -4.79 11.39
N LYS A 34 8.91 -3.83 10.45
CA LYS A 34 8.05 -2.65 10.55
C LYS A 34 6.57 -2.96 10.34
N GLY A 35 6.25 -4.07 9.66
CA GLY A 35 4.89 -4.57 9.52
C GLY A 35 4.21 -4.86 10.86
N LYS A 36 4.97 -5.29 11.88
CA LYS A 36 4.45 -5.42 13.25
C LYS A 36 4.03 -4.07 13.84
N GLU A 37 4.75 -2.99 13.52
CA GLU A 37 4.40 -1.64 13.98
C GLU A 37 3.14 -1.09 13.31
N LEU A 38 2.79 -1.57 12.12
CA LEU A 38 1.63 -1.15 11.33
C LEU A 38 0.35 -1.95 11.65
N TYR A 39 0.48 -3.15 12.21
CA TYR A 39 -0.65 -4.02 12.48
C TYR A 39 -1.68 -3.36 13.43
N GLY A 40 -2.94 -3.32 13.01
CA GLY A 40 -4.04 -2.72 13.78
C GLY A 40 -4.03 -1.18 13.83
N LYS A 41 -3.12 -0.52 13.10
CA LYS A 41 -3.09 0.94 13.01
C LYS A 41 -3.72 1.42 11.71
N GLU A 42 -4.37 2.57 11.78
CA GLU A 42 -4.76 3.32 10.58
C GLU A 42 -3.52 3.84 9.87
N VAL A 43 -3.47 3.64 8.55
CA VAL A 43 -2.32 3.98 7.71
C VAL A 43 -2.80 4.80 6.52
N ILE A 44 -2.13 5.92 6.28
CA ILE A 44 -2.34 6.73 5.07
C ILE A 44 -1.39 6.21 4.00
N VAL A 45 -1.95 5.85 2.84
CA VAL A 45 -1.18 5.40 1.67
C VAL A 45 -1.23 6.49 0.61
N ILE A 46 -0.06 6.93 0.14
CA ILE A 46 0.07 7.88 -0.96
C ILE A 46 0.46 7.10 -2.21
N VAL A 47 -0.35 7.21 -3.26
CA VAL A 47 -0.06 6.62 -4.58
C VAL A 47 0.44 7.72 -5.48
N ILE A 48 1.62 7.52 -6.06
CA ILE A 48 2.20 8.43 -7.05
C ILE A 48 2.07 7.72 -8.39
N LEU A 49 1.25 8.28 -9.28
CA LEU A 49 1.19 7.83 -10.67
C LEU A 49 2.32 8.54 -11.43
N PRO A 50 3.06 7.84 -12.30
CA PRO A 50 3.90 8.53 -13.27
C PRO A 50 3.00 9.43 -14.13
N ASP A 51 3.54 10.57 -14.56
CA ASP A 51 2.91 11.31 -15.64
C ASP A 51 2.88 10.39 -16.87
N ASP A 52 1.77 10.36 -17.60
CA ASP A 52 1.72 9.71 -18.90
C ASP A 52 2.70 10.48 -19.81
N GLU A 53 3.92 9.97 -19.97
CA GLU A 53 4.77 10.34 -21.10
C GLU A 53 4.07 9.79 -22.35
N GLU A 54 3.34 10.67 -23.03
CA GLU A 54 2.75 10.46 -24.35
C GLU A 54 3.81 10.08 -25.40
#